data_AF-A0A819TXN7-F1
#
_entry.id   AF-A0A819TXN7-F1
#
_cell.length_a   1.000
_cell.length_b   1.000
_cell.length_c   1.000
_cell.angle_alpha   90.00
_cell.angle_beta   90.00
_cell.angle_gamma   90.00
#
_symmetry.space_group_name_H-M   'P 1'
#
loop_
_entity.id
_entity.type
_entity.pdbx_description
1 polymer ?
#
loop_
_entity_poly.entity_id
_entity_poly.type
_entity_poly.pdbx_seq_one_letter_code
_entity_poly.pdbx_strand_id
1 'polypeptide(L)'
;MIYHAIADNLKTHLPLKSTFLKDLHVLDPASKTEPDAADTMIRVARAIPKLLSDAEIDCIRHEYMMYATENIDESWYIKNKYQDSDGNNHIEHQRIDYYWNKVLLLTTSFGLPKYPTLSKIVKNVLIMSHGNSDVERGFSINEHIVTENRTLLSLSSINGLRSTWDAIKFFGSGLSHRVPINIDMIRAVQRSKSVYNQEQLSLKSIADHEKEQNEKCQNTNEKMKKLIDQEHQLLCKQKSLQDEQKKAQLLVGEGRQRLDNALKKGDMIDAQAANALIGAGDEKVKLISAELIQVTDELLKIQ
;
A
#
# COMPACT_ATOMS: atom_id res chain seq x y z
N MET A 1 33.43 -11.37 12.72
CA MET A 1 32.82 -10.02 12.81
C MET A 1 32.18 -9.57 11.49
N ILE A 2 31.17 -10.28 10.98
CA ILE A 2 30.35 -9.74 9.88
C ILE A 2 29.21 -8.90 10.46
N TYR A 3 28.66 -9.29 11.62
CA TYR A 3 27.60 -8.55 12.29
C TYR A 3 28.08 -7.25 12.94
N HIS A 4 29.28 -7.20 13.53
CA HIS A 4 29.85 -5.93 14.02
C HIS A 4 30.13 -4.96 12.87
N ALA A 5 30.73 -5.44 11.77
CA ALA A 5 30.98 -4.62 10.59
C ALA A 5 29.67 -4.15 9.91
N ILE A 6 28.67 -5.02 9.79
CA ILE A 6 27.35 -4.66 9.27
C ILE A 6 26.61 -3.72 10.23
N ALA A 7 26.67 -3.94 11.54
CA ALA A 7 26.06 -3.07 12.54
C ALA A 7 26.72 -1.68 12.57
N ASP A 8 28.04 -1.60 12.41
CA ASP A 8 28.75 -0.33 12.34
C ASP A 8 28.50 0.40 11.02
N ASN A 9 28.38 -0.33 9.90
CA ASN A 9 28.00 0.23 8.61
C ASN A 9 26.53 0.70 8.59
N LEU A 10 25.63 -0.04 9.26
CA LEU A 10 24.24 0.37 9.50
C LEU A 10 24.16 1.60 10.43
N LYS A 11 25.05 1.72 11.43
CA LYS A 11 25.12 2.90 12.31
C LYS A 11 25.56 4.18 11.57
N THR A 12 26.41 4.07 10.55
CA THR A 12 26.91 5.24 9.79
C THR A 12 25.94 5.68 8.70
N HIS A 13 25.18 4.76 8.10
CA HIS A 13 24.32 5.04 6.95
C HIS A 13 22.81 5.13 7.25
N LEU A 14 22.33 4.71 8.42
CA LEU A 14 20.95 5.01 8.85
C LEU A 14 20.89 6.25 9.75
N PRO A 15 19.91 7.15 9.55
CA PRO A 15 19.65 8.29 10.43
C PRO A 15 18.93 7.85 11.72
N LEU A 16 19.32 6.71 12.28
CA LEU A 16 18.68 6.14 13.46
C LEU A 16 19.73 6.00 14.55
N LYS A 17 19.74 6.96 15.47
CA LYS A 17 20.21 6.78 16.84
C LYS A 17 19.30 5.77 17.58
N SER A 18 18.99 4.62 16.97
CA SER A 18 18.07 3.65 17.57
C SER A 18 18.82 2.91 18.66
N THR A 19 18.33 3.08 19.89
CA THR A 19 18.71 2.27 21.06
C THR A 19 18.57 0.78 20.75
N PHE A 20 17.59 0.41 19.93
CA PHE A 20 17.36 -0.95 19.46
C PHE A 20 18.57 -1.63 18.82
N LEU A 21 19.26 -1.00 17.86
CA LEU A 21 20.43 -1.62 17.22
C LEU A 21 21.62 -1.78 18.18
N LYS A 22 21.74 -0.87 19.16
CA LYS A 22 22.72 -1.02 20.23
C LYS A 22 22.36 -2.20 21.11
N ASP A 23 21.09 -2.34 21.46
CA ASP A 23 20.58 -3.42 22.31
C ASP A 23 20.73 -4.81 21.66
N LEU A 24 20.95 -4.91 20.33
CA LEU A 24 21.21 -6.20 19.66
C LEU A 24 22.55 -6.86 20.01
N HIS A 25 23.48 -6.16 20.67
CA HIS A 25 24.77 -6.74 21.11
C HIS A 25 24.60 -7.96 22.04
N VAL A 26 23.46 -8.07 22.73
CA VAL A 26 23.13 -9.21 23.61
C VAL A 26 22.98 -10.54 22.88
N LEU A 27 22.91 -10.50 21.55
CA LEU A 27 22.90 -11.71 20.72
C LEU A 27 24.30 -12.26 20.47
N ASP A 28 25.35 -11.51 20.80
CA ASP A 28 26.73 -11.98 20.74
C ASP A 28 26.98 -13.00 21.87
N PRO A 29 27.53 -14.18 21.57
CA PRO A 29 27.98 -15.14 22.60
C PRO A 29 28.85 -14.51 23.70
N ALA A 30 29.65 -13.48 23.38
CA ALA A 30 30.52 -12.81 24.34
C ALA A 30 29.74 -11.97 25.37
N SER A 31 28.64 -11.33 24.97
CA SER A 31 27.82 -10.45 25.82
C SER A 31 26.87 -11.23 26.75
N LYS A 32 26.85 -12.55 26.63
CA LYS A 32 25.97 -13.47 27.37
C LYS A 32 26.06 -13.32 28.90
N THR A 33 27.24 -12.96 29.41
CA THR A 33 27.51 -12.88 30.86
C THR A 33 27.32 -11.47 31.43
N GLU A 34 26.90 -10.50 30.61
CA GLU A 34 26.73 -9.13 31.07
C GLU A 34 25.50 -9.01 32.00
N PRO A 35 25.63 -8.24 33.10
CA PRO A 35 24.58 -8.13 34.11
C PRO A 35 23.30 -7.45 33.59
N ASP A 36 23.38 -6.61 32.55
CA ASP A 36 22.22 -5.92 31.93
C ASP A 36 21.70 -6.64 30.67
N ALA A 37 22.26 -7.79 30.28
CA ALA A 37 21.91 -8.43 29.01
C ALA A 37 20.45 -8.91 28.96
N ALA A 38 19.92 -9.41 30.08
CA ALA A 38 18.52 -9.84 30.18
C ALA A 38 17.55 -8.66 30.02
N ASP A 39 17.87 -7.51 30.62
CA ASP A 39 17.02 -6.32 30.56
C ASP A 39 17.10 -5.65 29.20
N THR A 40 18.27 -5.70 28.59
CA THR A 40 18.49 -5.30 27.21
C THR A 40 17.69 -6.17 26.24
N MET A 41 17.62 -7.50 26.45
CA MET A 41 16.78 -8.39 25.64
C MET A 41 15.28 -8.05 25.76
N ILE A 42 14.80 -7.64 26.93
CA ILE A 42 13.42 -7.16 27.12
C ILE A 42 13.18 -5.89 26.30
N ARG A 43 14.14 -4.96 26.27
CA ARG A 43 14.05 -3.75 25.43
C ARG A 43 13.94 -4.10 23.95
N VAL A 44 14.74 -5.06 23.47
CA VAL A 44 14.66 -5.59 22.09
C VAL A 44 13.28 -6.18 21.82
N ALA A 45 12.74 -6.98 22.74
CA ALA A 45 11.43 -7.61 22.58
C ALA A 45 10.28 -6.60 22.49
N ARG A 46 10.31 -5.55 23.34
CA ARG A 46 9.32 -4.47 23.34
C ARG A 46 9.41 -3.58 22.11
N ALA A 47 10.58 -3.47 21.50
CA ALA A 47 10.79 -2.66 20.30
C ALA A 47 10.17 -3.28 19.04
N ILE A 48 9.87 -4.59 19.02
CA ILE A 48 9.26 -5.27 17.88
C ILE A 48 7.74 -5.43 18.11
N PRO A 49 6.90 -4.60 17.47
CA PRO A 49 5.46 -4.61 17.73
C PRO A 49 4.82 -5.92 17.25
N LYS A 50 3.85 -6.42 18.03
CA LYS A 50 3.01 -7.61 17.73
C LYS A 50 3.76 -8.94 17.63
N LEU A 51 5.05 -8.99 17.97
CA LEU A 51 5.81 -10.25 17.94
C LEU A 51 5.49 -11.16 19.13
N LEU A 52 5.28 -10.57 20.31
CA LEU A 52 5.03 -11.28 21.57
C LEU A 52 3.87 -10.63 22.34
N SER A 53 3.18 -11.43 23.14
CA SER A 53 2.20 -10.99 24.13
C SER A 53 2.90 -10.49 25.41
N ASP A 54 2.20 -9.68 26.22
CA ASP A 54 2.75 -9.14 27.47
C ASP A 54 3.20 -10.25 28.44
N ALA A 55 2.47 -11.37 28.49
CA ALA A 55 2.84 -12.54 29.28
C ALA A 55 4.12 -13.23 28.76
N GLU A 56 4.36 -13.24 27.45
CA GLU A 56 5.58 -13.79 26.88
C GLU A 56 6.78 -12.89 27.15
N ILE A 57 6.60 -11.57 27.27
CA ILE A 57 7.69 -10.63 27.57
C ILE A 57 8.34 -10.94 28.93
N ASP A 58 7.54 -11.30 29.92
CA ASP A 58 8.04 -11.68 31.25
C ASP A 58 8.78 -13.03 31.24
N CYS A 59 8.40 -13.94 30.33
CA CYS A 59 9.07 -15.23 30.15
C CYS A 59 10.47 -15.08 29.52
N ILE A 60 10.70 -14.08 28.67
CA ILE A 60 11.99 -13.86 28.00
C ILE A 60 13.11 -13.64 29.01
N ARG A 61 12.86 -12.86 30.07
CA ARG A 61 13.88 -12.57 31.08
C ARG A 61 14.42 -13.86 31.69
N HIS A 62 13.50 -14.75 32.06
CA HIS A 62 13.82 -16.05 32.64
C HIS A 62 14.53 -16.95 31.62
N GLU A 63 14.03 -17.06 30.39
CA GLU A 63 14.66 -17.85 29.33
C GLU A 63 16.07 -17.36 29.00
N TYR A 64 16.27 -16.05 28.95
CA TYR A 64 17.58 -15.45 28.68
C TYR A 64 18.56 -15.68 29.83
N MET A 65 18.12 -15.58 31.09
CA MET A 65 18.95 -15.92 32.25
C MET A 65 19.34 -17.40 32.26
N MET A 66 18.42 -18.30 31.91
CA MET A 66 18.73 -19.73 31.77
C MET A 66 19.78 -19.95 30.68
N TYR A 67 19.59 -19.31 29.51
CA TYR A 67 20.59 -19.31 28.46
C TYR A 67 21.94 -18.80 28.96
N ALA A 68 21.98 -17.67 29.69
CA ALA A 68 23.20 -17.06 30.23
C ALA A 68 24.01 -17.99 31.15
N THR A 69 23.34 -18.89 31.86
CA THR A 69 23.98 -19.90 32.72
C THR A 69 24.33 -21.21 32.01
N GLU A 70 23.85 -21.42 30.79
CA GLU A 70 24.06 -22.66 30.05
C GLU A 70 25.54 -22.83 29.68
N ASN A 71 26.09 -24.03 29.85
CA ASN A 71 27.43 -24.32 29.33
C ASN A 71 27.35 -24.54 27.81
N ILE A 72 27.86 -23.59 27.03
CA ILE A 72 27.84 -23.65 25.56
C ILE A 72 29.24 -23.99 25.08
N ASP A 73 29.33 -25.00 24.22
CA ASP A 73 30.58 -25.45 23.62
C ASP A 73 31.24 -24.33 22.81
N GLU A 74 32.55 -24.12 23.05
CA GLU A 74 33.37 -23.15 22.31
C GLU A 74 33.32 -23.37 20.80
N SER A 75 33.15 -24.63 20.37
CA SER A 75 33.06 -25.01 18.95
C SER A 75 31.84 -24.41 18.24
N TRP A 76 30.83 -23.93 18.97
CA TRP A 76 29.61 -23.38 18.37
C TRP A 76 29.78 -21.93 17.93
N TYR A 77 30.75 -21.20 18.49
CA TYR A 77 31.03 -19.81 18.16
C TYR A 77 32.46 -19.55 17.67
N ILE A 78 33.38 -20.50 17.86
CA ILE A 78 34.74 -20.45 17.32
C ILE A 78 34.90 -21.50 16.22
N LYS A 79 35.16 -21.04 14.99
CA LYS A 79 35.39 -21.87 13.82
C LYS A 79 36.83 -22.36 13.74
N ASN A 80 37.80 -21.46 13.87
CA ASN A 80 39.23 -21.79 13.86
C ASN A 80 40.01 -20.86 14.79
N LYS A 81 41.08 -21.38 15.41
CA LYS A 81 42.11 -20.58 16.08
C LYS A 81 43.40 -20.81 15.31
N TYR A 82 43.98 -19.77 14.72
CA TYR A 82 45.23 -19.87 13.97
C TYR A 82 46.18 -18.73 14.33
N GLN A 83 47.47 -18.99 14.20
CA GLN A 83 48.50 -17.99 14.45
C GLN A 83 49.00 -17.48 13.09
N ASP A 84 49.04 -16.17 12.89
CA ASP A 84 49.61 -15.60 11.68
C ASP A 84 51.14 -15.65 11.71
N SER A 85 51.75 -15.40 10.56
CA SER A 85 53.19 -15.36 10.30
C SER A 85 53.95 -14.43 11.27
N ASP A 86 53.27 -13.40 11.78
CA ASP A 86 53.80 -12.44 12.75
C ASP A 86 53.64 -12.89 14.23
N GLY A 87 53.15 -14.10 14.47
CA GLY A 87 52.96 -14.65 15.81
C GLY A 87 51.67 -14.20 16.51
N ASN A 88 50.79 -13.48 15.82
CA ASN A 88 49.51 -13.02 16.35
C ASN A 88 48.46 -14.12 16.31
N ASN A 89 47.72 -14.32 17.41
CA ASN A 89 46.62 -15.28 17.47
C ASN A 89 45.35 -14.68 16.89
N HIS A 90 44.81 -15.32 15.85
CA HIS A 90 43.55 -14.98 15.22
C HIS A 90 42.48 -16.03 15.54
N ILE A 91 41.28 -15.55 15.87
CA ILE A 91 40.11 -16.38 16.11
C ILE A 91 39.13 -16.12 14.97
N GLU A 92 38.90 -17.14 14.15
CA GLU A 92 37.82 -17.16 13.18
C GLU A 92 36.54 -17.57 13.89
N HIS A 93 35.57 -16.66 13.97
CA HIS A 93 34.28 -16.93 14.59
C HIS A 93 33.30 -17.57 13.60
N GLN A 94 32.43 -18.42 14.13
CA GLN A 94 31.32 -19.00 13.38
C GLN A 94 30.26 -17.94 13.06
N ARG A 95 29.43 -18.17 12.05
CA ARG A 95 28.30 -17.26 11.76
C ARG A 95 27.29 -17.30 12.92
N ILE A 96 26.72 -16.14 13.26
CA ILE A 96 25.80 -15.98 14.40
C ILE A 96 24.51 -16.79 14.24
N ASP A 97 24.04 -16.97 13.00
CA ASP A 97 22.87 -17.79 12.67
C ASP A 97 23.14 -19.27 12.93
N TYR A 98 24.35 -19.75 12.63
CA TYR A 98 24.77 -21.12 12.97
C TYR A 98 24.79 -21.32 14.48
N TYR A 99 25.39 -20.38 15.22
CA TYR A 99 25.43 -20.41 16.69
C TYR A 99 24.02 -20.47 17.30
N TRP A 100 23.16 -19.50 16.94
CA TRP A 100 21.80 -19.45 17.48
C TRP A 100 20.96 -20.64 17.04
N ASN A 101 21.17 -21.19 15.83
CA ASN A 101 20.50 -22.41 15.44
C ASN A 101 20.86 -23.58 16.37
N LYS A 102 22.13 -23.72 16.79
CA LYS A 102 22.54 -24.75 17.77
C LYS A 102 21.92 -24.51 19.15
N VAL A 103 21.92 -23.26 19.63
CA VAL A 103 21.31 -22.89 20.92
C VAL A 103 19.80 -23.17 20.92
N LEU A 104 19.11 -22.84 19.83
CA LEU A 104 17.66 -23.01 19.71
C LEU A 104 17.22 -24.45 19.44
N LEU A 105 18.17 -25.33 19.05
CA LEU A 105 17.94 -26.78 18.93
C LEU A 105 18.06 -27.51 20.28
N LEU A 106 18.50 -26.84 21.35
CA LEU A 106 18.54 -27.42 22.67
C LEU A 106 17.12 -27.79 23.13
N THR A 107 16.97 -29.03 23.58
CA THR A 107 15.71 -29.56 24.08
C THR A 107 15.80 -29.84 25.58
N THR A 108 14.68 -29.67 26.27
CA THR A 108 14.49 -30.11 27.65
C THR A 108 14.47 -31.65 27.69
N SER A 109 14.61 -32.26 28.86
CA SER A 109 14.52 -33.72 29.09
C SER A 109 13.25 -34.38 28.52
N PHE A 110 12.20 -33.60 28.25
CA PHE A 110 10.94 -34.04 27.65
C PHE A 110 10.86 -33.85 26.12
N GLY A 111 11.97 -33.48 25.46
CA GLY A 111 12.04 -33.29 24.01
C GLY A 111 11.42 -31.98 23.49
N LEU A 112 10.96 -31.10 24.38
CA LEU A 112 10.43 -29.77 24.04
C LEU A 112 11.56 -28.75 23.85
N PRO A 113 11.38 -27.71 23.01
CA PRO A 113 12.37 -26.65 22.84
C PRO A 113 12.63 -25.95 24.17
N LYS A 114 13.91 -25.80 24.52
CA LYS A 114 14.33 -25.23 25.81
C LYS A 114 14.06 -23.72 25.93
N TYR A 115 14.07 -23.01 24.79
CA TYR A 115 13.90 -21.55 24.73
C TYR A 115 12.86 -21.14 23.67
N PRO A 116 11.57 -21.44 23.87
CA PRO A 116 10.54 -21.19 22.86
C PRO A 116 10.30 -19.70 22.59
N THR A 117 10.32 -18.85 23.61
CA THR A 117 10.03 -17.42 23.47
C THR A 117 11.24 -16.67 22.91
N LEU A 118 12.44 -17.00 23.40
CA LEU A 118 13.70 -16.48 22.88
C LEU A 118 13.89 -16.85 21.41
N SER A 119 13.50 -18.07 21.00
CA SER A 119 13.56 -18.52 19.60
C SER A 119 12.81 -17.58 18.66
N LYS A 120 11.62 -17.11 19.06
CA LYS A 120 10.80 -16.20 18.23
C LYS A 120 11.55 -14.89 17.99
N ILE A 121 12.12 -14.29 19.04
CA ILE A 121 12.83 -13.01 18.95
C ILE A 121 14.08 -13.15 18.10
N VAL A 122 14.94 -14.11 18.44
CA VAL A 122 16.24 -14.31 17.78
C VAL A 122 16.04 -14.54 16.28
N LYS A 123 15.09 -15.39 15.88
CA LYS A 123 14.80 -15.63 14.46
C LYS A 123 14.37 -14.36 13.73
N ASN A 124 13.46 -13.58 14.31
CA ASN A 124 12.96 -12.36 13.67
C ASN A 124 14.05 -11.28 13.56
N VAL A 125 14.86 -11.10 14.60
CA VAL A 125 15.98 -10.15 14.58
C VAL A 125 17.04 -10.54 13.55
N LEU A 126 17.40 -11.83 13.47
CA LEU A 126 18.40 -12.30 12.51
C LEU A 126 17.92 -12.17 11.06
N ILE A 127 16.63 -12.41 10.80
CA ILE A 127 16.03 -12.23 9.46
C ILE A 127 15.96 -10.74 9.07
N MET A 128 15.75 -9.83 10.03
CA MET A 128 15.68 -8.40 9.76
C MET A 128 16.97 -7.87 9.11
N SER A 129 18.14 -8.42 9.47
CA SER A 129 19.42 -8.05 8.83
C SER A 129 19.49 -8.41 7.34
N HIS A 130 18.64 -9.32 6.87
CA HIS A 130 18.57 -9.80 5.50
C HIS A 130 17.42 -9.19 4.68
N GLY A 131 16.55 -8.38 5.31
CA GLY A 131 15.27 -7.93 4.71
C GLY A 131 15.39 -7.24 3.35
N ASN A 132 16.50 -6.52 3.11
CA ASN A 132 16.78 -5.87 1.83
C ASN A 132 17.86 -6.57 1.01
N SER A 133 18.69 -7.43 1.60
CA SER A 133 19.84 -8.01 0.90
C SER A 133 19.45 -8.91 -0.27
N ASP A 134 18.34 -9.65 -0.15
CA ASP A 134 17.86 -10.49 -1.24
C ASP A 134 17.22 -9.67 -2.38
N VAL A 135 16.54 -8.58 -2.04
CA VAL A 135 15.96 -7.65 -3.02
C VAL A 135 17.08 -6.90 -3.76
N GLU A 136 18.07 -6.38 -3.04
CA GLU A 136 19.25 -5.73 -3.61
C GLU A 136 20.08 -6.68 -4.47
N ARG A 137 20.27 -7.93 -4.03
CA ARG A 137 20.87 -8.98 -4.86
C ARG A 137 20.05 -9.23 -6.12
N GLY A 138 18.72 -9.22 -6.01
CA GLY A 138 17.81 -9.30 -7.15
C GLY A 138 18.05 -8.15 -8.14
N PHE A 139 18.13 -6.91 -7.64
CA PHE A 139 18.41 -5.72 -8.46
C PHE A 139 19.78 -5.77 -9.12
N SER A 140 20.84 -6.15 -8.40
CA SER A 140 22.18 -6.26 -8.98
C SER A 140 22.26 -7.31 -10.09
N ILE A 141 21.57 -8.44 -9.96
CA ILE A 141 21.49 -9.42 -11.05
C ILE A 141 20.65 -8.86 -12.22
N ASN A 142 19.58 -8.11 -11.92
CA ASN A 142 18.75 -7.50 -12.96
C ASN A 142 19.46 -6.37 -13.71
N GLU A 143 20.39 -5.65 -13.06
CA GLU A 143 21.26 -4.64 -13.69
C GLU A 143 22.07 -5.25 -14.85
N HIS A 144 22.56 -6.48 -14.68
CA HIS A 144 23.26 -7.20 -15.76
C HIS A 144 22.33 -7.62 -16.91
N ILE A 145 21.00 -7.67 -16.69
CA ILE A 145 20.00 -8.09 -17.68
C ILE A 145 19.43 -6.85 -18.41
N VAL A 146 19.11 -5.80 -17.66
CA VAL A 146 18.52 -4.53 -18.11
C VAL A 146 19.63 -3.51 -18.29
N THR A 147 20.38 -3.64 -19.38
CA THR A 147 21.42 -2.69 -19.76
C THR A 147 20.84 -1.46 -20.47
N GLU A 148 21.61 -0.37 -20.61
CA GLU A 148 21.17 0.88 -21.28
C GLU A 148 20.67 0.65 -22.73
N ASN A 149 21.24 -0.33 -23.42
CA ASN A 149 20.82 -0.73 -24.78
C ASN A 149 19.55 -1.61 -24.80
N ARG A 150 19.01 -1.98 -23.62
CA ARG A 150 17.86 -2.88 -23.41
C ARG A 150 16.78 -2.24 -22.53
N THR A 151 16.69 -0.91 -22.53
CA THR A 151 15.72 -0.14 -21.73
C THR A 151 14.26 -0.37 -22.11
N LEU A 152 13.99 -0.91 -23.31
CA LEU A 152 12.64 -1.16 -23.84
C LEU A 152 12.18 -2.63 -23.69
N LEU A 153 12.79 -3.42 -22.81
CA LEU A 153 12.34 -4.79 -22.57
C LEU A 153 11.00 -4.81 -21.81
N SER A 154 10.05 -5.61 -22.30
CA SER A 154 8.83 -5.89 -21.56
C SER A 154 9.13 -6.73 -20.32
N LEU A 155 8.25 -6.67 -19.31
CA LEU A 155 8.34 -7.49 -18.11
C LEU A 155 8.46 -8.98 -18.44
N SER A 156 7.69 -9.47 -19.43
CA SER A 156 7.76 -10.86 -19.91
C SER A 156 9.14 -11.21 -20.45
N SER A 157 9.79 -10.30 -21.18
CA SER A 157 11.15 -10.51 -21.68
C SER A 157 12.19 -10.51 -20.57
N ILE A 158 12.07 -9.62 -19.58
CA ILE A 158 12.96 -9.59 -18.41
C ILE A 158 12.81 -10.90 -17.61
N ASN A 159 11.59 -11.34 -17.34
CA ASN A 159 11.31 -12.60 -16.66
C ASN A 159 11.84 -13.82 -17.43
N GLY A 160 11.72 -13.82 -18.77
CA GLY A 160 12.26 -14.87 -19.62
C GLY A 160 13.79 -14.94 -19.58
N LEU A 161 14.46 -13.78 -19.68
CA LEU A 161 15.93 -13.69 -19.56
C LEU A 161 16.40 -14.13 -18.17
N ARG A 162 15.69 -13.69 -17.14
CA ARG A 162 15.98 -14.06 -15.76
C ARG A 162 15.86 -15.56 -15.52
N SER A 163 14.76 -16.15 -15.98
CA SER A 163 14.52 -17.60 -15.89
C SER A 163 15.60 -18.39 -16.61
N THR A 164 16.05 -17.90 -17.77
CA THR A 164 17.14 -18.52 -18.54
C THR A 164 18.46 -18.45 -17.79
N TRP A 165 18.78 -17.30 -17.20
CA TRP A 165 20.00 -17.10 -16.42
C TRP A 165 20.02 -17.99 -15.17
N ASP A 166 18.91 -18.05 -14.43
CA ASP A 166 18.77 -18.91 -13.26
C ASP A 166 18.88 -20.40 -13.65
N ALA A 167 18.31 -20.80 -14.79
CA ALA A 167 18.46 -22.16 -15.34
C ALA A 167 19.92 -22.50 -15.70
N ILE A 168 20.67 -21.59 -16.32
CA ILE A 168 22.09 -21.80 -16.61
C ILE A 168 22.90 -21.93 -15.31
N LYS A 169 22.58 -21.12 -14.31
CA LYS A 169 23.23 -21.19 -13.00
C LYS A 169 22.95 -22.51 -12.30
N PHE A 170 21.70 -22.97 -12.34
CA PHE A 170 21.27 -24.20 -11.68
C PHE A 170 21.76 -25.47 -12.41
N PHE A 171 21.48 -25.60 -13.71
CA PHE A 171 21.79 -26.81 -14.49
C PHE A 171 23.22 -26.82 -15.04
N GLY A 172 23.75 -25.66 -15.43
CA GLY A 172 25.07 -25.53 -16.04
C GLY A 172 26.19 -25.18 -15.04
N SER A 173 25.87 -25.03 -13.75
CA SER A 173 26.79 -24.47 -12.75
C SER A 173 27.39 -23.12 -13.18
N GLY A 174 26.61 -22.31 -13.91
CA GLY A 174 27.05 -21.02 -14.46
C GLY A 174 27.71 -21.09 -15.84
N LEU A 175 27.88 -22.28 -16.43
CA LEU A 175 28.44 -22.47 -17.76
C LEU A 175 27.36 -22.92 -18.75
N SER A 176 27.12 -22.12 -19.79
CA SER A 176 26.06 -22.37 -20.78
C SER A 176 26.24 -23.70 -21.53
N HIS A 177 27.47 -24.10 -21.86
CA HIS A 177 27.76 -25.34 -22.59
C HIS A 177 27.49 -26.61 -21.77
N ARG A 178 27.27 -26.50 -20.46
CA ARG A 178 26.96 -27.65 -19.58
C ARG A 178 25.46 -27.88 -19.41
N VAL A 179 24.62 -26.97 -19.92
CA VAL A 179 23.17 -27.12 -19.85
C VAL A 179 22.74 -28.15 -20.90
N PRO A 180 22.10 -29.26 -20.49
CA PRO A 180 21.63 -30.26 -21.44
C PRO A 180 20.47 -29.69 -22.27
N ILE A 181 20.60 -29.75 -23.59
CA ILE A 181 19.57 -29.26 -24.51
C ILE A 181 18.53 -30.36 -24.72
N ASN A 182 17.29 -30.09 -24.28
CA ASN A 182 16.16 -30.97 -24.52
C ASN A 182 15.46 -30.63 -25.85
N ILE A 183 14.81 -31.62 -26.46
CA ILE A 183 14.00 -31.50 -27.68
C ILE A 183 12.90 -30.43 -27.51
N ASP A 184 12.32 -30.31 -26.32
CA ASP A 184 11.32 -29.28 -26.05
C ASP A 184 11.87 -27.85 -26.13
N MET A 185 13.13 -27.64 -25.76
CA MET A 185 13.80 -26.34 -25.92
C MET A 185 13.96 -26.00 -27.39
N ILE A 186 14.32 -26.98 -28.22
CA ILE A 186 14.44 -26.82 -29.67
C ILE A 186 13.08 -26.46 -30.27
N ARG A 187 12.02 -27.18 -29.90
CA ARG A 187 10.64 -26.88 -30.35
C ARG A 187 10.18 -25.49 -29.90
N ALA A 188 10.51 -25.09 -28.67
CA ALA A 188 10.16 -23.78 -28.14
C ALA A 188 10.82 -22.65 -28.95
N VAL A 189 12.12 -22.79 -29.27
CA VAL A 189 12.83 -21.83 -30.12
C VAL A 189 12.22 -21.76 -31.52
N GLN A 190 11.90 -22.90 -32.13
CA GLN A 190 11.26 -22.95 -33.44
C GLN A 190 9.89 -22.25 -33.47
N ARG A 191 9.11 -22.34 -32.37
CA ARG A 191 7.79 -21.71 -32.24
C ARG A 191 7.84 -20.25 -31.81
N SER A 192 8.96 -19.78 -31.26
CA SER A 192 9.10 -18.44 -30.66
C SER A 192 8.60 -17.30 -31.57
N LYS A 193 8.94 -17.33 -32.86
CA LYS A 193 8.49 -16.32 -33.84
C LYS A 193 6.98 -16.30 -34.00
N SER A 194 6.35 -17.48 -34.07
CA SER A 194 4.89 -17.59 -34.19
C SER A 194 4.21 -17.07 -32.93
N VAL A 195 4.72 -17.44 -31.76
CA VAL A 195 4.19 -17.00 -30.46
C VAL A 195 4.32 -15.49 -30.32
N TYR A 196 5.48 -14.91 -30.65
CA TYR A 196 5.70 -13.47 -30.62
C TYR A 196 4.71 -12.72 -31.52
N ASN A 197 4.52 -13.19 -32.75
CA ASN A 197 3.57 -12.56 -33.67
C ASN A 197 2.12 -12.62 -33.13
N GLN A 198 1.73 -13.73 -32.52
CA GLN A 198 0.41 -13.89 -31.92
C GLN A 198 0.23 -12.94 -30.73
N GLU A 199 1.25 -12.79 -29.87
CA GLU A 199 1.23 -11.87 -28.74
C GLU A 199 1.12 -10.40 -29.21
N GLN A 200 1.84 -10.04 -30.28
CA GLN A 200 1.73 -8.71 -30.90
C GLN A 200 0.32 -8.42 -31.44
N LEU A 201 -0.35 -9.43 -32.02
CA LEU A 201 -1.73 -9.29 -32.48
C LEU A 201 -2.70 -9.15 -31.31
N SER A 202 -2.53 -9.92 -30.24
CA SER A 202 -3.37 -9.79 -29.04
C SER A 202 -3.20 -8.44 -28.37
N LEU A 203 -1.97 -7.95 -28.24
CA LEU A 203 -1.70 -6.64 -27.65
C LEU A 203 -2.33 -5.49 -28.45
N LYS A 204 -2.31 -5.58 -29.80
CA LYS A 204 -3.03 -4.62 -30.65
C LYS A 204 -4.53 -4.66 -30.41
N SER A 205 -5.13 -5.86 -30.36
CA SER A 205 -6.58 -5.99 -30.12
C SER A 205 -7.00 -5.45 -28.75
N ILE A 206 -6.16 -5.62 -27.72
CA ILE A 206 -6.40 -5.06 -26.38
C ILE A 206 -6.33 -3.54 -26.43
N ALA A 207 -5.30 -2.98 -27.07
CA ALA A 207 -5.15 -1.53 -27.20
C ALA A 207 -6.30 -0.89 -28.00
N ASP A 208 -6.79 -1.56 -29.04
CA ASP A 208 -7.94 -1.09 -29.81
C ASP A 208 -9.23 -1.14 -28.98
N HIS A 209 -9.43 -2.19 -28.20
CA HIS A 209 -10.58 -2.30 -27.30
C HIS A 209 -10.54 -1.29 -26.14
N GLU A 210 -9.36 -1.02 -25.57
CA GLU A 210 -9.16 0.03 -24.56
C GLU A 210 -9.44 1.42 -25.11
N LYS A 211 -9.03 1.70 -26.34
CA LYS A 211 -9.38 2.96 -27.03
C LYS A 211 -10.87 3.08 -27.24
N GLU A 212 -11.53 2.04 -27.74
CA GLU A 212 -12.97 2.03 -27.96
C GLU A 212 -13.75 2.21 -26.65
N GLN A 213 -13.30 1.58 -25.55
CA GLN A 213 -13.89 1.78 -24.23
C GLN A 213 -13.67 3.19 -23.69
N ASN A 214 -12.47 3.76 -23.87
CA ASN A 214 -12.18 5.13 -23.46
C ASN A 214 -13.02 6.15 -24.24
N GLU A 215 -13.16 5.98 -25.56
CA GLU A 215 -14.02 6.82 -26.40
C GLU A 215 -15.50 6.71 -25.98
N LYS A 216 -15.98 5.49 -25.68
CA LYS A 216 -17.33 5.29 -25.13
C LYS A 216 -17.50 5.98 -23.78
N CYS A 217 -16.55 5.84 -22.87
CA CYS A 217 -16.57 6.49 -21.55
C CYS A 217 -16.54 8.03 -21.66
N GLN A 218 -15.74 8.58 -22.57
CA GLN A 218 -15.71 10.02 -22.84
C GLN A 218 -17.05 10.50 -23.38
N ASN A 219 -17.63 9.79 -24.36
CA ASN A 219 -18.94 10.12 -24.91
C ASN A 219 -20.06 10.06 -23.87
N THR A 220 -20.07 9.06 -22.98
CA THR A 220 -21.06 8.99 -21.89
C THR A 220 -20.85 10.10 -20.87
N ASN A 221 -19.60 10.42 -20.50
CA ASN A 221 -19.28 11.51 -19.60
C ASN A 221 -19.70 12.87 -20.16
N GLU A 222 -19.49 13.12 -21.46
CA GLU A 222 -19.95 14.34 -22.12
C GLU A 222 -21.47 14.46 -22.15
N LYS A 223 -22.18 13.35 -22.43
CA LYS A 223 -23.65 13.32 -22.36
C LYS A 223 -24.15 13.59 -20.95
N MET A 224 -23.53 12.97 -19.94
CA MET A 224 -23.91 13.15 -18.54
C MET A 224 -23.66 14.59 -18.07
N LYS A 225 -22.54 15.21 -18.48
CA LYS A 225 -22.27 16.62 -18.20
C LYS A 225 -23.34 17.55 -18.79
N LYS A 226 -23.76 17.31 -20.04
CA LYS A 226 -24.85 18.07 -20.68
C LYS A 226 -26.18 17.94 -19.93
N LEU A 227 -26.50 16.75 -19.42
CA LEU A 227 -27.71 16.52 -18.63
C LEU A 227 -27.65 17.26 -17.28
N ILE A 228 -26.50 17.23 -16.59
CA ILE A 228 -26.29 17.96 -15.33
C ILE A 228 -26.41 19.48 -15.56
N ASP A 229 -25.82 20.00 -16.63
CA ASP A 229 -25.91 21.42 -16.99
C ASP A 229 -27.36 21.83 -17.28
N GLN A 230 -28.13 20.97 -17.96
CA GLN A 230 -29.57 21.17 -18.21
C GLN A 230 -30.40 21.14 -16.92
N GLU A 231 -30.16 20.16 -16.05
CA GLU A 231 -30.82 20.05 -14.75
C GLU A 231 -30.56 21.31 -13.90
N HIS A 232 -29.32 21.78 -13.84
CA HIS A 232 -28.96 22.98 -13.09
C HIS A 232 -29.64 24.25 -13.63
N GLN A 233 -29.78 24.37 -14.96
CA GLN A 233 -30.50 25.49 -15.58
C GLN A 233 -31.99 25.47 -15.22
N LEU A 234 -32.63 24.31 -15.29
CA LEU A 234 -34.05 24.15 -14.93
C LEU A 234 -34.27 24.40 -13.44
N LEU A 235 -33.36 23.95 -12.56
CA LEU A 235 -33.44 24.20 -11.13
C LEU A 235 -33.33 25.70 -10.79
N CYS A 236 -32.43 26.43 -11.47
CA CYS A 236 -32.32 27.88 -11.34
C CYS A 236 -33.60 28.58 -11.80
N LYS A 237 -34.18 28.15 -12.93
CA LYS A 237 -35.44 28.68 -13.45
C LYS A 237 -36.59 28.42 -12.48
N GLN A 238 -36.71 27.21 -11.95
CA GLN A 238 -37.71 26.85 -10.95
C GLN A 238 -37.62 27.75 -9.70
N LYS A 239 -36.40 27.97 -9.18
CA LYS A 239 -36.18 28.84 -8.03
C LYS A 239 -36.58 30.29 -8.30
N SER A 240 -36.22 30.81 -9.48
CA SER A 240 -36.61 32.18 -9.88
C SER A 240 -38.13 32.36 -9.98
N LEU A 241 -38.83 31.38 -10.57
CA LEU A 241 -40.29 31.38 -10.68
C LEU A 241 -40.97 31.25 -9.30
N GLN A 242 -40.41 30.45 -8.39
CA GLN A 242 -40.90 30.36 -7.00
C GLN A 242 -40.75 31.70 -6.26
N ASP A 243 -39.64 32.40 -6.45
CA ASP A 243 -39.43 33.72 -5.83
C ASP A 243 -40.38 34.77 -6.42
N GLU A 244 -40.65 34.72 -7.73
CA GLU A 244 -41.67 35.57 -8.36
C GLU A 244 -43.09 35.23 -7.88
N GLN A 245 -43.41 33.96 -7.72
CA GLN A 245 -44.70 33.51 -7.18
C GLN A 245 -44.91 34.03 -5.75
N LYS A 246 -43.89 33.94 -4.89
CA LYS A 246 -43.93 34.49 -3.52
C LYS A 246 -44.17 36.00 -3.53
N LYS A 247 -43.50 36.75 -4.40
CA LYS A 247 -43.70 38.20 -4.55
C LYS A 247 -45.12 38.52 -5.02
N ALA A 248 -45.65 37.79 -5.99
CA ALA A 248 -47.01 37.96 -6.48
C ALA A 248 -48.06 37.62 -5.41
N GLN A 249 -47.85 36.57 -4.62
CA GLN A 249 -48.70 36.22 -3.47
C GLN A 249 -48.65 37.29 -2.37
N LEU A 250 -47.49 37.88 -2.12
CA LEU A 250 -47.34 38.97 -1.15
C LEU A 250 -48.11 40.22 -1.62
N LEU A 251 -48.05 40.57 -2.90
CA LEU A 251 -48.86 41.63 -3.50
C LEU A 251 -50.37 41.36 -3.40
N VAL A 252 -50.81 40.11 -3.62
CA VAL A 252 -52.21 39.71 -3.41
C VAL A 252 -52.59 39.84 -1.93
N GLY A 253 -51.71 39.48 -1.01
CA GLY A 253 -51.90 39.63 0.44
C GLY A 253 -52.04 41.10 0.86
N GLU A 254 -51.15 41.97 0.39
CA GLU A 254 -51.23 43.42 0.60
C GLU A 254 -52.50 44.02 -0.01
N GLY A 255 -52.87 43.58 -1.22
CA GLY A 255 -54.12 43.96 -1.87
C GLY A 255 -55.35 43.59 -1.04
N ARG A 256 -55.38 42.37 -0.47
CA ARG A 256 -56.45 41.90 0.43
C ARG A 256 -56.53 42.71 1.72
N GLN A 257 -55.38 43.04 2.32
CA GLN A 257 -55.34 43.87 3.53
C GLN A 257 -55.81 45.30 3.26
N ARG A 258 -55.43 45.87 2.10
CA ARG A 258 -55.88 47.19 1.66
C ARG A 258 -57.39 47.21 1.39
N LEU A 259 -57.93 46.14 0.82
CA LEU A 259 -59.37 45.96 0.62
C LEU A 259 -60.12 45.91 1.96
N ASP A 260 -59.66 45.11 2.93
CA ASP A 260 -60.30 45.03 4.26
C ASP A 260 -60.28 46.38 5.00
N ASN A 261 -59.18 47.13 4.89
CA ASN A 261 -59.07 48.48 5.46
C ASN A 261 -59.97 49.50 4.76
N ALA A 262 -60.10 49.45 3.43
CA ALA A 262 -60.98 50.33 2.66
C ALA A 262 -62.46 50.05 2.93
N LEU A 263 -62.84 48.77 3.06
CA LEU A 263 -64.20 48.34 3.44
C LEU A 263 -64.57 48.83 4.85
N LYS A 264 -63.63 48.79 5.81
CA LYS A 264 -63.82 49.32 7.17
C LYS A 264 -63.96 50.84 7.22
N LYS A 265 -63.31 51.57 6.31
CA LYS A 265 -63.36 53.05 6.22
C LYS A 265 -64.51 53.58 5.34
N GLY A 266 -65.18 52.73 4.57
CA GLY A 266 -66.26 53.12 3.66
C GLY A 266 -65.79 53.81 2.36
N ASP A 267 -64.52 53.68 1.99
CA ASP A 267 -63.96 54.30 0.79
C ASP A 267 -64.07 53.34 -0.41
N MET A 268 -65.07 53.59 -1.26
CA MET A 268 -65.41 52.71 -2.39
C MET A 268 -64.37 52.78 -3.53
N ILE A 269 -63.63 53.89 -3.67
CA ILE A 269 -62.63 54.08 -4.73
C ILE A 269 -61.38 53.26 -4.40
N ASP A 270 -60.90 53.33 -3.15
CA ASP A 270 -59.73 52.56 -2.71
C ASP A 270 -60.03 51.05 -2.65
N ALA A 271 -61.30 50.66 -2.40
CA ALA A 271 -61.76 49.28 -2.50
C ALA A 271 -61.74 48.74 -3.95
N GLN A 272 -62.17 49.54 -4.94
CA GLN A 272 -62.06 49.16 -6.36
C GLN A 272 -60.60 49.02 -6.81
N ALA A 273 -59.73 49.93 -6.38
CA ALA A 273 -58.29 49.88 -6.68
C ALA A 273 -57.62 48.63 -6.07
N ALA A 274 -57.97 48.29 -4.82
CA ALA A 274 -57.48 47.08 -4.16
C ALA A 274 -57.99 45.79 -4.84
N ASN A 275 -59.24 45.76 -5.31
CA ASN A 275 -59.80 44.61 -6.01
C ASN A 275 -59.15 44.40 -7.40
N ALA A 276 -58.84 45.47 -8.13
CA ALA A 276 -58.09 45.40 -9.38
C ALA A 276 -56.67 44.86 -9.18
N LEU A 277 -55.99 45.26 -8.08
CA LEU A 277 -54.69 44.73 -7.69
C LEU A 277 -54.71 43.23 -7.38
N ILE A 278 -55.76 42.76 -6.68
CA ILE A 278 -55.95 41.33 -6.40
C ILE A 278 -56.16 40.56 -7.71
N GLY A 279 -57.02 41.06 -8.60
CA GLY A 279 -57.29 40.41 -9.89
C GLY A 279 -56.03 40.27 -10.76
N ALA A 280 -55.24 41.34 -10.90
CA ALA A 280 -53.98 41.31 -11.64
C ALA A 280 -52.93 40.39 -10.97
N GLY A 281 -52.89 40.37 -9.64
CA GLY A 281 -52.03 39.47 -8.88
C GLY A 281 -52.40 38.00 -9.06
N ASP A 282 -53.69 37.65 -8.99
CA ASP A 282 -54.19 36.28 -9.17
C ASP A 282 -53.98 35.77 -10.60
N GLU A 283 -54.16 36.61 -11.62
CA GLU A 283 -53.81 36.27 -13.01
C GLU A 283 -52.31 35.96 -13.15
N LYS A 284 -51.45 36.80 -12.56
CA LYS A 284 -50.01 36.59 -12.61
C LYS A 284 -49.58 35.32 -11.86
N VAL A 285 -50.19 35.01 -10.72
CA VAL A 285 -49.96 33.76 -9.99
C VAL A 285 -50.38 32.54 -10.81
N LYS A 286 -51.52 32.61 -11.54
CA LYS A 286 -51.95 31.53 -12.43
C LYS A 286 -50.96 31.27 -13.55
N LEU A 287 -50.48 32.32 -14.22
CA LEU A 287 -49.47 32.20 -15.29
C LEU A 287 -48.17 31.57 -14.77
N ILE A 288 -47.64 32.08 -13.65
CA ILE A 288 -46.41 31.53 -13.03
C ILE A 288 -46.61 30.08 -12.59
N SER A 289 -47.80 29.72 -12.07
CA SER A 289 -48.09 28.35 -11.66
C SER A 289 -48.12 27.36 -12.85
N ALA A 290 -48.61 27.79 -14.02
CA ALA A 290 -48.61 26.98 -15.23
C ALA A 290 -47.18 26.74 -15.76
N GLU A 291 -46.33 27.78 -15.73
CA GLU A 291 -44.92 27.65 -16.11
C GLU A 291 -44.12 26.78 -15.13
N LEU A 292 -44.42 26.87 -13.83
CA LEU A 292 -43.82 26.00 -12.81
C LEU A 292 -44.14 24.51 -13.03
N ILE A 293 -45.37 24.20 -13.43
CA ILE A 293 -45.78 22.83 -13.76
C ILE A 293 -44.98 22.32 -14.96
N GLN A 294 -44.84 23.13 -16.02
CA GLN A 294 -44.04 22.75 -17.19
C GLN A 294 -42.57 22.49 -16.85
N VAL A 295 -41.93 23.37 -16.07
CA VAL A 295 -40.53 23.21 -15.66
C VAL A 295 -40.36 21.97 -14.76
N THR A 296 -41.34 21.66 -13.93
CA THR A 296 -41.31 20.47 -13.05
C THR A 296 -41.45 19.18 -13.85
N ASP A 297 -42.32 19.17 -14.88
CA ASP A 297 -42.47 18.05 -15.81
C ASP A 297 -41.21 17.83 -16.66
N GLU A 298 -40.49 18.89 -17.02
CA GLU A 298 -39.21 18.79 -17.73
C GLU A 298 -38.10 18.22 -16.84
N LEU A 299 -38.06 18.60 -15.55
CA LEU A 299 -37.14 18.02 -14.56
C LEU A 299 -37.39 16.52 -14.34
N LEU A 300 -38.66 16.09 -14.26
CA LEU A 300 -39.03 14.69 -14.10
C LEU A 300 -38.65 13.79 -15.29
N LYS A 301 -38.40 14.37 -16.48
CA LYS A 301 -37.95 13.62 -17.66
C LYS A 301 -36.44 13.42 -17.71
N ILE A 302 -35.68 14.16 -16.90
CA ILE A 302 -34.22 14.11 -16.83
C ILE A 302 -33.74 13.15 -15.72
N GLN A 303 -34.55 12.96 -14.68
CA GLN A 303 -34.32 11.99 -13.60
C GLN A 303 -34.70 10.55 -13.99
#